data_AF-A0AB33CSK0-F1
#
_entry.id   AF-A0AB33CSK0-F1
#
_cell.length_a   1.000
_cell.length_b   1.000
_cell.length_c   1.000
_cell.angle_alpha   90.00
_cell.angle_beta   90.00
_cell.angle_gamma   90.00
#
_symmetry.space_group_name_H-M   'P 1'
#
loop_
_entity.id
_entity.type
_entity.pdbx_description
1 polymer ?
#
loop_
_entity_poly.entity_id
_entity_poly.type
_entity_poly.pdbx_seq_one_letter_code
_entity_poly.pdbx_strand_id
1 'polypeptide(L)'
;MSTVTVLNARPTRLLSVLALTSALAACAVPSTPAEVKGSAYLTPASPATHDLLELPAPAQRLTVAVYGFRDQTGQYKPNPDSSFSTSVTQGAAALLVKALRDSRWFTPVERESLQELLTERRIVRALDGSQENGQRTAINIPPLAPAEIMMDGGIISYESNVRTGGAGARFLGVGLSTQYRVDQVTVNLRAIDVRTGNILQSVSTTKTIFSYEVRPSVYKFVNFKDLLEIEAGVTNNEPAQLSVKEAIESAVVHLIVQGMREGQWRLRNEADRNNPIVQNYMKQNETYRSLRTQTAVTNPEAAQANEATSDEVQTAPVTGS
;
A
#
# COMPACT_ATOMS: atom_id res chain seq x y z
N MET A 1 -58.00 61.43 17.83
CA MET A 1 -57.87 60.00 17.47
C MET A 1 -56.43 59.57 17.71
N SER A 2 -56.24 58.29 18.05
CA SER A 2 -54.97 57.60 18.35
C SER A 2 -54.57 57.54 19.82
N THR A 3 -55.29 56.71 20.58
CA THR A 3 -54.82 56.13 21.85
C THR A 3 -53.96 54.90 21.57
N VAL A 4 -52.74 54.92 22.10
CA VAL A 4 -51.73 53.86 22.05
C VAL A 4 -52.17 52.70 22.94
N THR A 5 -52.35 51.51 22.35
CA THR A 5 -52.65 50.28 23.09
C THR A 5 -51.34 49.66 23.57
N VAL A 6 -51.06 49.76 24.87
CA VAL A 6 -49.91 49.11 25.51
C VAL A 6 -50.24 47.63 25.70
N LEU A 7 -49.49 46.76 25.01
CA LEU A 7 -49.64 45.31 25.08
C LEU A 7 -49.09 44.79 26.43
N ASN A 8 -49.97 44.43 27.35
CA ASN A 8 -49.61 43.90 28.66
C ASN A 8 -49.29 42.39 28.53
N ALA A 9 -48.05 42.06 28.17
CA ALA A 9 -47.58 40.68 28.06
C ALA A 9 -47.33 40.08 29.45
N ARG A 10 -47.99 38.96 29.77
CA ARG A 10 -47.81 38.24 31.04
C ARG A 10 -46.37 37.72 31.18
N PRO A 11 -45.71 37.90 32.33
CA PRO A 11 -44.28 37.59 32.52
C PRO A 11 -43.94 36.10 32.27
N THR A 12 -44.91 35.20 32.48
CA THR A 12 -44.75 33.76 32.24
C THR A 12 -44.62 33.39 30.77
N ARG A 13 -45.24 34.14 29.84
CA ARG A 13 -45.10 33.90 28.39
C ARG A 13 -43.76 34.40 27.85
N LEU A 14 -43.21 35.46 28.44
CA LEU A 14 -41.89 35.97 28.08
C LEU A 14 -40.78 35.01 28.51
N LEU A 15 -40.89 34.41 29.71
CA LEU A 15 -39.99 33.38 30.22
C LEU A 15 -39.98 32.11 29.35
N SER A 16 -41.14 31.64 28.89
CA SER A 16 -41.22 30.46 28.01
C SER A 16 -40.63 30.71 26.62
N VAL A 17 -40.78 31.92 26.07
CA VAL A 17 -40.19 32.28 24.78
C VAL A 17 -38.67 32.41 24.91
N LEU A 18 -38.16 32.97 26.01
CA LEU A 18 -36.72 33.08 26.27
C LEU A 18 -36.06 31.71 26.51
N ALA A 19 -36.75 30.78 27.18
CA ALA A 19 -36.29 29.40 27.35
C ALA A 19 -36.27 28.63 26.02
N LEU A 20 -37.23 28.88 25.13
CA LEU A 20 -37.27 28.27 23.81
C LEU A 20 -36.18 28.85 22.89
N THR A 21 -35.96 30.16 22.88
CA THR A 21 -34.91 30.78 22.05
C THR A 21 -33.50 30.41 22.51
N SER A 22 -33.28 30.22 23.81
CA SER A 22 -32.00 29.71 24.34
C SER A 22 -31.77 28.23 23.99
N ALA A 23 -32.82 27.39 23.95
CA ALA A 23 -32.74 26.02 23.46
C ALA A 23 -32.45 25.94 21.96
N LEU A 24 -32.96 26.88 21.14
CA LEU A 24 -32.66 26.93 19.70
C LEU A 24 -31.26 27.49 19.39
N ALA A 25 -30.71 28.39 20.22
CA ALA A 25 -29.36 28.92 20.04
C ALA A 25 -28.26 27.88 20.34
N ALA A 26 -28.56 26.84 21.14
CA ALA A 26 -27.64 25.75 21.44
C ALA A 26 -27.31 24.84 20.24
N CYS A 27 -28.08 24.92 19.15
CA CYS A 27 -27.84 24.13 17.93
C CYS A 27 -26.90 24.82 16.93
N ALA A 28 -26.52 26.08 17.16
CA ALA A 28 -25.53 26.77 16.33
C ALA A 28 -24.13 26.48 16.87
N VAL A 29 -23.61 25.27 16.62
CA VAL A 29 -22.18 25.00 16.80
C VAL A 29 -21.46 25.72 15.65
N PRO A 30 -20.69 26.81 15.91
CA PRO A 30 -19.86 27.37 14.86
C PRO A 30 -18.88 26.29 14.43
N SER A 31 -18.93 25.90 13.16
CA SER A 31 -17.95 25.00 12.55
C SER A 31 -16.62 25.74 12.46
N THR A 32 -15.88 25.82 13.56
CA THR A 32 -14.46 26.16 13.51
C THR A 32 -13.80 25.11 12.61
N PRO A 33 -13.01 25.51 11.60
CA PRO A 33 -12.22 24.54 10.85
C PRO A 33 -11.42 23.71 11.85
N ALA A 34 -11.39 22.40 11.64
CA ALA A 34 -10.76 21.47 12.56
C ALA A 34 -9.33 21.93 12.86
N GLU A 35 -9.06 22.25 14.12
CA GLU A 35 -7.71 22.50 14.58
C GLU A 35 -6.85 21.27 14.26
N VAL A 36 -5.61 21.47 13.80
CA VAL A 36 -4.73 20.35 13.44
C VAL A 36 -4.47 19.52 14.69
N LYS A 37 -5.11 18.36 14.77
CA LYS A 37 -4.92 17.40 15.87
C LYS A 37 -3.78 16.46 15.52
N GLY A 38 -2.73 16.49 16.33
CA GLY A 38 -1.57 15.61 16.21
C GLY A 38 -0.46 16.15 15.31
N SER A 39 0.80 15.79 15.62
CA SER A 39 1.98 16.15 14.82
C SER A 39 2.22 15.11 13.72
N ALA A 40 2.78 15.55 12.59
CA ALA A 40 3.28 14.64 11.57
C ALA A 40 4.50 13.84 12.08
N TYR A 41 4.59 12.57 11.70
CA TYR A 41 5.69 11.67 12.07
C TYR A 41 6.04 10.74 10.90
N LEU A 42 7.20 10.07 10.97
CA LEU A 42 7.63 9.12 9.95
C LEU A 42 6.68 7.93 9.87
N THR A 43 6.43 7.42 8.65
CA THR A 43 5.57 6.25 8.46
C THR A 43 6.05 5.08 9.33
N PRO A 44 5.15 4.44 10.12
CA PRO A 44 5.50 3.32 10.99
C PRO A 44 6.21 2.18 10.26
N ALA A 45 7.13 1.52 10.96
CA ALA A 45 7.79 0.31 10.48
C ALA A 45 6.81 -0.88 10.55
N SER A 46 6.78 -1.67 9.48
CA SER A 46 6.12 -2.99 9.45
C SER A 46 7.11 -4.07 9.93
N PRO A 47 6.66 -5.30 10.21
CA PRO A 47 7.57 -6.42 10.43
C PRO A 47 8.57 -6.61 9.27
N ALA A 48 8.11 -6.46 8.02
CA ALA A 48 9.01 -6.53 6.86
C ALA A 48 9.99 -5.35 6.80
N THR A 49 9.61 -4.15 7.26
CA THR A 49 10.54 -3.01 7.36
C THR A 49 11.71 -3.36 8.29
N HIS A 50 11.44 -3.98 9.43
CA HIS A 50 12.47 -4.39 10.38
C HIS A 50 13.44 -5.39 9.74
N ASP A 51 12.89 -6.46 9.16
CA ASP A 51 13.69 -7.51 8.54
C ASP A 51 14.54 -6.98 7.38
N LEU A 52 13.98 -6.09 6.56
CA LEU A 52 14.67 -5.42 5.46
C LEU A 52 15.87 -4.59 5.94
N LEU A 53 15.71 -3.83 7.02
CA LEU A 53 16.77 -2.98 7.58
C LEU A 53 17.89 -3.80 8.23
N GLU A 54 17.54 -4.94 8.83
CA GLU A 54 18.47 -5.82 9.55
C GLU A 54 19.16 -6.88 8.67
N LEU A 55 18.90 -6.88 7.35
CA LEU A 55 19.59 -7.78 6.43
C LEU A 55 21.12 -7.65 6.52
N PRO A 56 21.86 -8.78 6.44
CA PRO A 56 23.31 -8.75 6.37
C PRO A 56 23.80 -8.04 5.10
N ALA A 57 25.00 -7.48 5.16
CA ALA A 57 25.52 -6.66 4.06
C ALA A 57 25.94 -7.51 2.85
N PRO A 58 25.70 -7.05 1.61
CA PRO A 58 26.22 -7.71 0.41
C PRO A 58 27.73 -7.52 0.28
N ALA A 59 28.37 -8.40 -0.50
CA ALA A 59 29.76 -8.22 -0.93
C ALA A 59 29.94 -6.91 -1.70
N GLN A 60 28.96 -6.59 -2.56
CA GLN A 60 28.88 -5.34 -3.31
C GLN A 60 27.41 -4.98 -3.53
N ARG A 61 27.11 -3.68 -3.45
CA ARG A 61 25.77 -3.17 -3.82
C ARG A 61 25.62 -3.15 -5.32
N LEU A 62 24.47 -3.61 -5.82
CA LEU A 62 24.17 -3.58 -7.24
C LEU A 62 23.42 -2.32 -7.63
N THR A 63 23.75 -1.77 -8.79
CA THR A 63 23.05 -0.59 -9.30
C THR A 63 21.76 -0.99 -9.97
N VAL A 64 20.63 -0.47 -9.51
CA VAL A 64 19.29 -0.91 -9.90
C VAL A 64 18.44 0.19 -10.51
N ALA A 65 17.81 -0.08 -11.64
CA ALA A 65 16.81 0.81 -12.24
C ALA A 65 15.39 0.32 -11.94
N VAL A 66 14.48 1.25 -11.62
CA VAL A 66 13.03 1.01 -11.50
C VAL A 66 12.33 1.95 -12.48
N TYR A 67 11.57 1.41 -13.43
CA TYR A 67 10.89 2.22 -14.45
C TYR A 67 9.42 2.49 -14.14
N GLY A 68 8.63 1.45 -13.88
CA GLY A 68 7.18 1.58 -13.77
C GLY A 68 6.58 0.49 -12.91
N PHE A 69 6.66 0.66 -11.60
CA PHE A 69 6.05 -0.26 -10.64
C PHE A 69 4.66 0.27 -10.26
N ARG A 70 3.65 -0.21 -10.97
CA ARG A 70 2.28 0.36 -10.94
C ARG A 70 1.26 -0.61 -10.36
N ASP A 71 0.09 -0.07 -10.06
CA ASP A 71 -1.12 -0.86 -9.83
C ASP A 71 -1.60 -1.48 -11.15
N GLN A 72 -1.74 -2.79 -11.16
CA GLN A 72 -2.23 -3.61 -12.28
C GLN A 72 -3.51 -4.36 -11.90
N THR A 73 -4.10 -4.06 -10.74
CA THR A 73 -5.29 -4.76 -10.22
C THR A 73 -6.58 -4.30 -10.90
N GLY A 74 -6.61 -3.04 -11.37
CA GLY A 74 -7.80 -2.39 -11.92
C GLY A 74 -8.91 -2.15 -10.89
N GLN A 75 -8.63 -2.26 -9.59
CA GLN A 75 -9.64 -2.20 -8.54
C GLN A 75 -9.93 -0.77 -8.08
N TYR A 76 -11.21 -0.42 -8.06
CA TYR A 76 -11.74 0.80 -7.47
C TYR A 76 -12.51 0.50 -6.20
N LYS A 77 -12.62 1.50 -5.33
CA LYS A 77 -13.39 1.37 -4.10
C LYS A 77 -14.88 1.30 -4.43
N PRO A 78 -15.65 0.44 -3.74
CA PRO A 78 -17.10 0.41 -3.89
C PRO A 78 -17.74 1.64 -3.23
N ASN A 79 -19.01 1.87 -3.55
CA ASN A 79 -19.82 2.87 -2.84
C ASN A 79 -19.74 2.68 -1.32
N PRO A 80 -19.68 3.78 -0.53
CA PRO A 80 -20.01 5.16 -0.89
C PRO A 80 -18.84 6.00 -1.43
N ASP A 81 -17.65 5.42 -1.61
CA ASP A 81 -16.50 6.16 -2.14
C ASP A 81 -16.71 6.56 -3.60
N SER A 82 -15.97 7.58 -4.06
CA SER A 82 -15.99 7.97 -5.47
C SER A 82 -15.53 6.82 -6.37
N SER A 83 -16.21 6.61 -7.49
CA SER A 83 -15.87 5.62 -8.52
C SER A 83 -14.47 5.79 -9.13
N PHE A 84 -13.82 6.94 -8.93
CA PHE A 84 -12.44 7.20 -9.36
C PHE A 84 -11.39 6.88 -8.28
N SER A 85 -11.83 6.51 -7.07
CA SER A 85 -10.92 6.16 -5.98
C SER A 85 -10.41 4.75 -6.17
N THR A 86 -9.11 4.59 -6.40
CA THR A 86 -8.48 3.27 -6.48
C THR A 86 -8.43 2.60 -5.11
N SER A 87 -8.58 1.27 -5.08
CA SER A 87 -8.45 0.48 -3.85
C SER A 87 -7.00 0.37 -3.37
N VAL A 88 -6.07 0.59 -4.30
CA VAL A 88 -4.62 0.45 -4.10
C VAL A 88 -3.93 1.78 -4.42
N THR A 89 -2.78 2.01 -3.78
CA THR A 89 -1.96 3.21 -4.03
C THR A 89 -1.32 3.22 -5.42
N GLN A 90 -1.29 4.40 -6.04
CA GLN A 90 -0.55 4.62 -7.29
C GLN A 90 0.93 5.00 -7.04
N GLY A 91 1.35 5.16 -5.77
CA GLY A 91 2.72 5.51 -5.38
C GLY A 91 3.65 4.31 -5.15
N ALA A 92 3.36 3.17 -5.77
CA ALA A 92 4.07 1.91 -5.49
C ALA A 92 5.54 1.93 -5.92
N ALA A 93 5.89 2.64 -7.01
CA ALA A 93 7.27 2.84 -7.44
C ALA A 93 8.14 3.53 -6.38
N ALA A 94 7.63 4.61 -5.76
CA ALA A 94 8.32 5.29 -4.67
C ALA A 94 8.55 4.38 -3.45
N LEU A 95 7.57 3.53 -3.12
CA LEU A 95 7.70 2.53 -2.05
C LEU A 95 8.78 1.50 -2.37
N LEU A 96 8.83 0.99 -3.62
CA LEU A 96 9.86 0.05 -4.06
C LEU A 96 11.26 0.68 -4.04
N VAL A 97 11.44 1.87 -4.61
CA VAL A 97 12.73 2.58 -4.62
C VAL A 97 13.22 2.80 -3.18
N LYS A 98 12.31 3.18 -2.27
CA LYS A 98 12.63 3.31 -0.84
C LYS A 98 13.08 1.97 -0.25
N ALA A 99 12.33 0.89 -0.47
CA ALA A 99 12.67 -0.43 0.06
C ALA A 99 14.03 -0.94 -0.47
N LEU A 100 14.31 -0.73 -1.77
CA LEU A 100 15.60 -1.08 -2.38
C LEU A 100 16.74 -0.29 -1.73
N ARG A 101 16.56 1.01 -1.46
CA ARG A 101 17.55 1.85 -0.77
C ARG A 101 17.76 1.42 0.68
N ASP A 102 16.68 1.22 1.42
CA ASP A 102 16.69 0.85 2.84
C ASP A 102 17.32 -0.52 3.08
N SER A 103 17.18 -1.45 2.12
CA SER A 103 17.81 -2.77 2.18
C SER A 103 19.34 -2.71 2.29
N ARG A 104 19.98 -1.64 1.77
CA ARG A 104 21.44 -1.52 1.61
C ARG A 104 22.06 -2.56 0.66
N TRP A 105 21.25 -3.35 -0.05
CA TRP A 105 21.69 -4.30 -1.07
C TRP A 105 21.82 -3.66 -2.46
N PHE A 106 21.07 -2.59 -2.69
CA PHE A 106 20.99 -1.95 -3.98
C PHE A 106 21.31 -0.46 -3.91
N THR A 107 21.73 0.09 -5.05
CA THR A 107 21.87 1.52 -5.30
C THR A 107 20.87 1.91 -6.38
N PRO A 108 19.66 2.37 -6.01
CA PRO A 108 18.66 2.78 -6.99
C PRO A 108 19.12 3.98 -7.81
N VAL A 109 18.89 3.93 -9.12
CA VAL A 109 19.07 5.05 -10.04
C VAL A 109 17.72 5.54 -10.54
N GLU A 110 17.58 6.86 -10.64
CA GLU A 110 16.35 7.50 -11.09
C GLU A 110 16.08 7.20 -12.57
N ARG A 111 14.90 6.67 -12.85
CA ARG A 111 14.43 6.34 -14.21
C ARG A 111 12.95 6.67 -14.43
N GLU A 112 12.17 6.88 -13.37
CA GLU A 112 10.77 7.31 -13.46
C GLU A 112 10.71 8.75 -13.96
N SER A 113 11.54 9.63 -13.41
CA SER A 113 11.66 11.05 -13.83
C SER A 113 12.94 11.32 -14.65
N LEU A 114 13.28 10.41 -15.57
CA LEU A 114 14.51 10.53 -16.37
C LEU A 114 14.51 11.79 -17.26
N GLN A 115 13.36 12.16 -17.82
CA GLN A 115 13.28 13.30 -18.74
C GLN A 115 13.53 14.63 -18.01
N GLU A 116 12.98 14.78 -16.80
CA GLU A 116 13.19 15.91 -15.91
C GLU A 116 14.67 16.01 -15.53
N LEU A 117 15.28 14.88 -15.14
CA LEU A 117 16.70 14.79 -14.81
C LEU A 117 17.58 15.19 -16.01
N LEU A 118 17.28 14.68 -17.20
CA LEU A 118 18.01 15.04 -18.42
C LEU A 118 17.85 16.52 -18.77
N THR A 119 16.68 17.09 -18.52
CA THR A 119 16.40 18.52 -18.73
C THR A 119 17.26 19.37 -17.79
N GLU A 120 17.28 19.06 -16.49
CA GLU A 120 18.16 19.74 -15.52
C GLU A 120 19.64 19.65 -15.90
N ARG A 121 20.10 18.48 -16.33
CA ARG A 121 21.49 18.30 -16.79
C ARG A 121 21.80 19.10 -18.06
N ARG A 122 20.84 19.27 -18.97
CA ARG A 122 21.00 20.14 -20.15
C ARG A 122 21.10 21.60 -19.73
N ILE A 123 20.29 22.05 -18.77
CA ILE A 123 20.35 23.42 -18.23
C ILE A 123 21.75 23.70 -17.67
N VAL A 124 22.29 22.82 -16.82
CA VAL A 124 23.62 23.00 -16.23
C VAL A 124 24.72 23.08 -17.31
N ARG A 125 24.65 22.25 -18.36
CA ARG A 125 25.61 22.31 -19.48
C ARG A 125 25.51 23.60 -20.29
N ALA A 126 24.32 24.15 -20.47
CA ALA A 126 24.12 25.42 -21.17
C ALA A 126 24.67 26.61 -20.38
N LEU A 127 24.57 26.57 -19.04
CA LEU A 127 25.15 27.57 -18.15
C LEU A 127 26.69 27.56 -18.19
N ASP A 128 27.30 26.38 -18.34
CA ASP A 128 28.76 26.23 -18.44
C ASP A 128 29.31 26.79 -19.77
N GLY A 129 28.62 26.55 -20.89
CA GLY A 129 29.07 27.00 -22.22
C GLY A 129 28.85 28.49 -22.55
N SER A 130 28.10 29.23 -21.72
CA SER A 130 27.74 30.64 -21.96
C SER A 130 28.59 31.65 -21.19
N GLN A 131 29.57 31.20 -20.41
CA GLN A 131 30.39 32.06 -19.55
C GLN A 131 31.83 32.14 -20.07
N GLU A 132 32.10 33.10 -20.96
CA GLU A 132 33.41 33.32 -21.62
C GLU A 132 34.52 33.85 -20.68
N ASN A 133 34.24 34.22 -19.43
CA ASN A 133 35.19 34.96 -18.58
C ASN A 133 35.84 34.13 -17.44
N GLY A 134 36.53 33.05 -17.81
CA GLY A 134 37.81 32.60 -17.23
C GLY A 134 37.97 32.33 -15.72
N GLN A 135 36.94 32.49 -14.88
CA GLN A 135 37.12 32.53 -13.43
C GLN A 135 36.01 31.79 -12.67
N ARG A 136 35.82 30.49 -12.96
CA ARG A 136 35.26 29.48 -12.02
C ARG A 136 35.46 28.08 -12.58
N THR A 137 35.64 27.11 -11.68
CA THR A 137 35.86 25.69 -11.96
C THR A 137 34.78 25.16 -12.92
N ALA A 138 35.20 24.58 -14.05
CA ALA A 138 34.30 23.96 -15.02
C ALA A 138 33.33 22.99 -14.33
N ILE A 139 32.04 23.07 -14.64
CA ILE A 139 31.03 22.20 -14.03
C ILE A 139 31.10 20.82 -14.70
N ASN A 140 31.93 19.94 -14.13
CA ASN A 140 32.03 18.56 -14.63
C ASN A 140 30.83 17.72 -14.17
N ILE A 141 29.90 17.44 -15.09
CA ILE A 141 28.76 16.56 -14.82
C ILE A 141 29.07 15.13 -15.29
N PRO A 142 29.31 14.16 -14.38
CA PRO A 142 29.65 12.79 -14.75
C PRO A 142 28.49 12.11 -15.49
N PRO A 143 28.74 11.14 -16.39
CA PRO A 143 27.69 10.36 -17.05
C PRO A 143 26.70 9.73 -16.05
N LEU A 144 25.48 9.45 -16.50
CA LEU A 144 24.50 8.75 -15.66
C LEU A 144 25.02 7.34 -15.35
N ALA A 145 24.90 6.93 -14.08
CA ALA A 145 25.28 5.59 -13.67
C ALA A 145 24.42 4.54 -14.44
N PRO A 146 25.04 3.54 -15.09
CA PRO A 146 24.31 2.43 -15.70
C PRO A 146 23.74 1.52 -14.61
N ALA A 147 22.58 0.92 -14.87
CA ALA A 147 22.04 -0.12 -14.01
C ALA A 147 22.56 -1.49 -14.46
N GLU A 148 22.93 -2.33 -13.50
CA GLU A 148 23.31 -3.72 -13.74
C GLU A 148 22.06 -4.59 -13.83
N ILE A 149 21.06 -4.26 -13.01
CA ILE A 149 19.77 -4.94 -12.96
C ILE A 149 18.63 -3.94 -13.10
N MET A 150 17.56 -4.37 -13.76
CA MET A 150 16.29 -3.66 -13.79
C MET A 150 15.29 -4.41 -12.90
N MET A 151 14.62 -3.67 -12.02
CA MET A 151 13.50 -4.19 -11.24
C MET A 151 12.20 -3.79 -11.91
N ASP A 152 11.34 -4.77 -12.09
CA ASP A 152 10.05 -4.59 -12.73
C ASP A 152 8.98 -5.42 -11.99
N GLY A 153 7.71 -5.11 -12.24
CA GLY A 153 6.58 -5.76 -11.58
C GLY A 153 5.48 -4.76 -11.25
N GLY A 154 4.75 -5.04 -10.17
CA GLY A 154 3.66 -4.18 -9.73
C GLY A 154 2.75 -4.87 -8.73
N ILE A 155 1.66 -4.19 -8.43
CA ILE A 155 0.59 -4.74 -7.60
C ILE A 155 -0.37 -5.45 -8.54
N ILE A 156 -0.35 -6.78 -8.51
CA ILE A 156 -0.98 -7.62 -9.53
C ILE A 156 -2.36 -8.14 -9.14
N SER A 157 -2.65 -8.21 -7.85
CA SER A 157 -4.00 -8.56 -7.36
C SER A 157 -4.37 -7.76 -6.12
N TYR A 158 -5.63 -7.33 -6.07
CA TYR A 158 -6.28 -6.86 -4.86
C TYR A 158 -7.65 -7.52 -4.81
N GLU A 159 -7.88 -8.32 -3.77
CA GLU A 159 -9.13 -9.06 -3.56
C GLU A 159 -9.75 -8.57 -2.27
N SER A 160 -11.01 -8.12 -2.34
CA SER A 160 -11.77 -7.70 -1.16
C SER A 160 -12.76 -8.78 -0.75
N ASN A 161 -13.06 -8.86 0.55
CA ASN A 161 -14.01 -9.83 1.12
C ASN A 161 -13.63 -11.30 0.86
N VAL A 162 -12.33 -11.61 0.78
CA VAL A 162 -11.83 -12.99 0.59
C VAL A 162 -12.34 -13.90 1.70
N ARG A 163 -12.46 -13.37 2.92
CA ARG A 163 -13.15 -14.03 4.03
C ARG A 163 -13.96 -13.00 4.80
N THR A 164 -15.21 -13.34 5.06
CA THR A 164 -16.08 -12.58 5.96
C THR A 164 -16.70 -13.53 6.97
N GLY A 165 -17.02 -13.02 8.14
CA GLY A 165 -17.71 -13.78 9.17
C GLY A 165 -18.10 -12.90 10.33
N GLY A 166 -18.89 -13.46 11.24
CA GLY A 166 -19.35 -12.73 12.41
C GLY A 166 -20.05 -13.62 13.41
N ALA A 167 -20.05 -13.18 14.65
CA ALA A 167 -20.78 -13.81 15.74
C ALA A 167 -21.61 -12.73 16.44
N GLY A 168 -22.84 -13.07 16.81
CA GLY A 168 -23.72 -12.15 17.51
C GLY A 168 -24.57 -12.87 18.55
N ALA A 169 -24.71 -12.25 19.72
CA ALA A 169 -25.58 -12.70 20.79
C ALA A 169 -26.62 -11.62 21.06
N ARG A 170 -27.88 -12.02 21.24
CA ARG A 170 -28.99 -11.11 21.54
C ARG A 170 -29.78 -11.65 22.73
N PHE A 171 -30.02 -10.82 23.74
CA PHE A 171 -30.84 -11.16 24.89
C PHE A 171 -31.56 -9.91 25.41
N LEU A 172 -32.87 -10.02 25.62
CA LEU A 172 -33.72 -8.97 26.23
C LEU A 172 -33.56 -7.56 25.61
N GLY A 173 -33.60 -7.45 24.28
CA GLY A 173 -33.50 -6.15 23.61
C GLY A 173 -32.10 -5.54 23.61
N VAL A 174 -31.06 -6.28 24.02
CA VAL A 174 -29.65 -5.88 23.89
C VAL A 174 -28.93 -6.91 23.01
N GLY A 175 -28.17 -6.45 22.03
CA GLY A 175 -27.38 -7.24 21.11
C GLY A 175 -25.92 -6.82 21.13
N LEU A 176 -25.02 -7.79 20.99
CA LEU A 176 -23.63 -7.56 20.63
C LEU A 176 -23.34 -8.38 19.38
N SER A 177 -22.79 -7.73 18.35
CA SER A 177 -22.32 -8.42 17.15
C SER A 177 -20.90 -8.01 16.82
N THR A 178 -20.14 -8.96 16.31
CA THR A 178 -18.80 -8.75 15.77
C THR A 178 -18.82 -9.22 14.32
N GLN A 179 -18.26 -8.42 13.42
CA GLN A 179 -18.05 -8.75 12.02
C GLN A 179 -16.56 -8.60 11.70
N TYR A 180 -16.04 -9.45 10.83
CA TYR A 180 -14.71 -9.29 10.28
C TYR A 180 -14.74 -9.44 8.77
N ARG A 181 -13.88 -8.68 8.10
CA ARG A 181 -13.59 -8.75 6.68
C ARG A 181 -12.09 -8.89 6.47
N VAL A 182 -11.73 -9.74 5.52
CA VAL A 182 -10.36 -9.96 5.10
C VAL A 182 -10.22 -9.57 3.64
N ASP A 183 -9.35 -8.61 3.38
CA ASP A 183 -8.92 -8.21 2.04
C ASP A 183 -7.48 -8.74 1.82
N GLN A 184 -7.03 -8.88 0.57
CA GLN A 184 -5.68 -9.35 0.24
C GLN A 184 -5.09 -8.52 -0.89
N VAL A 185 -3.78 -8.25 -0.80
CA VAL A 185 -3.01 -7.59 -1.85
C VAL A 185 -1.81 -8.45 -2.23
N THR A 186 -1.59 -8.64 -3.53
CA THR A 186 -0.46 -9.41 -4.05
C THR A 186 0.43 -8.53 -4.92
N VAL A 187 1.72 -8.59 -4.64
CA VAL A 187 2.77 -7.85 -5.33
C VAL A 187 3.66 -8.84 -6.05
N ASN A 188 3.97 -8.58 -7.32
CA ASN A 188 5.01 -9.28 -8.06
C ASN A 188 6.23 -8.37 -8.25
N LEU A 189 7.41 -8.94 -8.07
CA LEU A 189 8.68 -8.27 -8.29
C LEU A 189 9.66 -9.20 -9.00
N ARG A 190 10.27 -8.72 -10.08
CA ARG A 190 11.26 -9.44 -10.86
C ARG A 190 12.54 -8.63 -11.03
N ALA A 191 13.69 -9.30 -10.96
CA ALA A 191 15.00 -8.76 -11.27
C ALA A 191 15.45 -9.24 -12.65
N ILE A 192 15.87 -8.33 -13.51
CA ILE A 192 16.24 -8.59 -14.91
C ILE A 192 17.68 -8.14 -15.13
N ASP A 193 18.54 -9.00 -15.70
CA ASP A 193 19.89 -8.58 -16.13
C ASP A 193 19.77 -7.69 -17.36
N VAL A 194 20.24 -6.44 -17.26
CA VAL A 194 20.12 -5.45 -18.33
C VAL A 194 20.91 -5.85 -19.59
N ARG A 195 21.96 -6.66 -19.45
CA ARG A 195 22.83 -7.07 -20.58
C ARG A 195 22.22 -8.19 -21.40
N THR A 196 21.52 -9.12 -20.76
CA THR A 196 21.02 -10.35 -21.41
C THR A 196 19.50 -10.35 -21.58
N GLY A 197 18.77 -9.55 -20.79
CA GLY A 197 17.31 -9.59 -20.71
C GLY A 197 16.78 -10.77 -19.88
N ASN A 198 17.65 -11.59 -19.29
CA ASN A 198 17.23 -12.74 -18.50
C ASN A 198 16.58 -12.28 -17.19
N ILE A 199 15.45 -12.91 -16.85
CA ILE A 199 14.83 -12.76 -15.53
C ILE A 199 15.66 -13.59 -14.54
N LEU A 200 16.43 -12.92 -13.69
CA LEU A 200 17.27 -13.54 -12.69
C LEU A 200 16.47 -14.10 -11.53
N GLN A 201 15.44 -13.36 -11.09
CA GLN A 201 14.56 -13.71 -9.98
C GLN A 201 13.15 -13.20 -10.26
N SER A 202 12.13 -13.94 -9.81
CA SER A 202 10.73 -13.51 -9.85
C SER A 202 10.02 -14.00 -8.59
N VAL A 203 9.55 -13.06 -7.77
CA VAL A 203 8.88 -13.34 -6.50
C VAL A 203 7.51 -12.70 -6.49
N SER A 204 6.57 -13.38 -5.83
CA SER A 204 5.25 -12.83 -5.54
C SER A 204 4.98 -12.92 -4.04
N THR A 205 4.58 -11.81 -3.43
CA THR A 205 4.24 -11.72 -2.01
C THR A 205 2.80 -11.30 -1.85
N THR A 206 2.08 -11.93 -0.93
CA THR A 206 0.69 -11.62 -0.64
C THR A 206 0.56 -11.18 0.81
N LYS A 207 0.03 -9.97 1.03
CA LYS A 207 -0.31 -9.46 2.37
C LYS A 207 -1.82 -9.49 2.56
N THR A 208 -2.24 -10.09 3.66
CA THR A 208 -3.63 -10.06 4.11
C THR A 208 -3.89 -8.80 4.94
N ILE A 209 -5.02 -8.14 4.70
CA ILE A 209 -5.45 -6.88 5.32
C ILE A 209 -6.67 -7.19 6.18
N PHE A 210 -6.55 -6.97 7.50
CA PHE A 210 -7.63 -7.27 8.44
C PHE A 210 -8.50 -6.06 8.72
N SER A 211 -9.81 -6.27 8.69
CA SER A 211 -10.84 -5.32 9.10
C SER A 211 -11.78 -5.99 10.09
N TYR A 212 -12.00 -5.39 11.25
CA TYR A 212 -12.94 -5.90 12.25
C TYR A 212 -13.82 -4.79 12.78
N GLU A 213 -15.08 -5.14 13.02
CA GLU A 213 -16.11 -4.26 13.50
C GLU A 213 -16.85 -4.89 14.68
N VAL A 214 -17.01 -4.12 15.75
CA VAL A 214 -17.77 -4.51 16.94
C VAL A 214 -18.95 -3.55 17.09
N ARG A 215 -20.17 -4.07 17.03
CA ARG A 215 -21.43 -3.32 17.12
C ARG A 215 -22.27 -3.77 18.33
N PRO A 216 -22.29 -3.03 19.44
CA PRO A 216 -23.37 -3.08 20.41
C PRO A 216 -24.66 -2.43 19.85
N SER A 217 -25.79 -3.14 19.95
CA SER A 217 -27.11 -2.64 19.56
C SER A 217 -28.14 -2.81 20.68
N VAL A 218 -29.07 -1.86 20.79
CA VAL A 218 -30.18 -1.89 21.76
C VAL A 218 -31.50 -1.68 21.02
N TYR A 219 -32.44 -2.60 21.24
CA TYR A 219 -33.77 -2.63 20.66
C TYR A 219 -34.83 -2.46 21.75
N LYS A 220 -35.69 -1.47 21.61
CA LYS A 220 -36.86 -1.26 22.49
C LYS A 220 -38.13 -1.23 21.65
N PHE A 221 -39.11 -2.08 21.98
CA PHE A 221 -40.43 -2.03 21.37
C PHE A 221 -41.20 -0.83 21.93
N VAL A 222 -41.53 0.12 21.07
CA VAL A 222 -42.24 1.35 21.47
C VAL A 222 -43.76 1.18 21.28
N ASN A 223 -44.20 0.29 20.38
CA ASN A 223 -45.59 -0.19 20.21
C ASN A 223 -45.59 -1.55 19.48
N PHE A 224 -46.75 -2.22 19.34
CA PHE A 224 -46.90 -3.50 18.61
C PHE A 224 -46.39 -3.50 17.16
N LYS A 225 -46.06 -2.34 16.59
CA LYS A 225 -45.55 -2.19 15.22
C LYS A 225 -44.24 -1.41 15.10
N ASP A 226 -43.72 -0.81 16.18
CA ASP A 226 -42.59 0.12 16.10
C ASP A 226 -41.42 -0.34 16.99
N LEU A 227 -40.25 -0.49 16.36
CA LEU A 227 -38.98 -0.87 16.99
C LEU A 227 -38.05 0.35 17.01
N LEU A 228 -37.57 0.74 18.19
CA LEU A 228 -36.50 1.72 18.34
C LEU A 228 -35.17 0.97 18.43
N GLU A 229 -34.25 1.26 17.50
CA GLU A 229 -32.90 0.70 17.45
C GLU A 229 -31.87 1.81 17.72
N ILE A 230 -30.99 1.57 18.69
CA ILE A 230 -29.84 2.42 18.99
C ILE A 230 -28.59 1.56 18.79
N GLU A 231 -27.77 1.91 17.79
CA GLU A 231 -26.50 1.24 17.52
C GLU A 231 -25.32 2.15 17.83
N ALA A 232 -24.29 1.58 18.44
CA ALA A 232 -22.95 2.16 18.51
C ALA A 232 -21.96 1.14 17.95
N GLY A 233 -20.86 1.57 17.32
CA GLY A 233 -19.90 0.64 16.73
C GLY A 233 -18.48 1.20 16.71
N VAL A 234 -17.49 0.30 16.84
CA VAL A 234 -16.07 0.62 16.64
C VAL A 234 -15.53 -0.27 15.52
N THR A 235 -14.91 0.35 14.53
CA THR A 235 -14.21 -0.33 13.44
C THR A 235 -12.70 -0.13 13.57
N ASN A 236 -11.94 -1.18 13.31
CA ASN A 236 -10.49 -1.13 13.21
C ASN A 236 -10.07 -1.76 11.88
N ASN A 237 -9.35 -0.98 11.08
CA ASN A 237 -8.92 -1.38 9.76
C ASN A 237 -7.40 -1.26 9.67
N GLU A 238 -6.75 -2.31 9.19
CA GLU A 238 -5.36 -2.21 8.78
C GLU A 238 -5.26 -1.25 7.56
N PRO A 239 -4.35 -0.27 7.57
CA PRO A 239 -4.25 0.68 6.47
C PRO A 239 -3.74 0.01 5.19
N ALA A 240 -4.54 0.01 4.12
CA ALA A 240 -4.20 -0.62 2.84
C ALA A 240 -2.84 -0.17 2.28
N GLN A 241 -2.50 1.12 2.41
CA GLN A 241 -1.19 1.64 2.00
C GLN A 241 -0.03 1.02 2.77
N LEU A 242 -0.20 0.77 4.07
CA LEU A 242 0.83 0.13 4.90
C LEU A 242 0.98 -1.34 4.54
N SER A 243 -0.13 -2.03 4.22
CA SER A 243 -0.11 -3.42 3.76
C SER A 243 0.57 -3.57 2.39
N VAL A 244 0.35 -2.62 1.46
CA VAL A 244 1.07 -2.58 0.18
C VAL A 244 2.56 -2.35 0.40
N LYS A 245 2.92 -1.39 1.26
CA LYS A 245 4.31 -1.12 1.63
C LYS A 245 4.97 -2.40 2.18
N GLU A 246 4.33 -3.08 3.13
CA GLU A 246 4.84 -4.32 3.72
C GLU A 246 4.99 -5.45 2.69
N ALA A 247 4.04 -5.59 1.76
CA ALA A 247 4.13 -6.57 0.67
C ALA A 247 5.33 -6.30 -0.25
N ILE A 248 5.58 -5.03 -0.60
CA ILE A 248 6.74 -4.61 -1.41
C ILE A 248 8.05 -4.84 -0.66
N GLU A 249 8.13 -4.45 0.62
CA GLU A 249 9.32 -4.68 1.46
C GLU A 249 9.63 -6.17 1.56
N SER A 250 8.61 -6.98 1.83
CA SER A 250 8.74 -8.43 1.87
C SER A 250 9.19 -9.01 0.52
N ALA A 251 8.68 -8.49 -0.61
CA ALA A 251 9.12 -8.93 -1.94
C ALA A 251 10.62 -8.65 -2.16
N VAL A 252 11.11 -7.49 -1.74
CA VAL A 252 12.54 -7.17 -1.81
C VAL A 252 13.36 -8.14 -0.96
N VAL A 253 12.93 -8.45 0.27
CA VAL A 253 13.62 -9.42 1.14
C VAL A 253 13.63 -10.81 0.51
N HIS A 254 12.49 -11.31 0.03
CA HIS A 254 12.41 -12.61 -0.65
C HIS A 254 13.31 -12.65 -1.89
N LEU A 255 13.34 -11.60 -2.70
CA LEU A 255 14.18 -11.52 -3.89
C LEU A 255 15.68 -11.57 -3.56
N ILE A 256 16.11 -10.84 -2.52
CA ILE A 256 17.48 -10.88 -2.01
C ILE A 256 17.80 -12.29 -1.51
N VAL A 257 16.93 -12.88 -0.68
CA VAL A 257 17.16 -14.20 -0.09
C VAL A 257 17.19 -15.31 -1.15
N GLN A 258 16.29 -15.29 -2.13
CA GLN A 258 16.27 -16.30 -3.20
C GLN A 258 17.49 -16.21 -4.12
N GLY A 259 17.89 -15.01 -4.55
CA GLY A 259 19.10 -14.92 -5.38
C GLY A 259 20.39 -15.18 -4.59
N MET A 260 20.40 -15.08 -3.25
CA MET A 260 21.56 -15.50 -2.43
C MET A 260 21.71 -17.02 -2.46
N ARG A 261 20.58 -17.74 -2.47
CA ARG A 261 20.55 -19.20 -2.63
C ARG A 261 21.03 -19.60 -4.02
N GLU A 262 20.61 -18.87 -5.05
CA GLU A 262 20.86 -19.18 -6.45
C GLU A 262 22.18 -18.60 -6.99
N GLY A 263 22.98 -17.98 -6.12
CA GLY A 263 24.30 -17.45 -6.47
C GLY A 263 24.26 -16.16 -7.30
N GLN A 264 23.10 -15.51 -7.41
CA GLN A 264 22.93 -14.21 -8.08
C GLN A 264 23.51 -13.06 -7.24
N TRP A 265 23.43 -13.19 -5.91
CA TRP A 265 24.01 -12.22 -4.97
C TRP A 265 24.97 -12.91 -4.00
N ARG A 266 25.96 -12.16 -3.52
CA ARG A 266 26.95 -12.64 -2.55
C ARG A 266 26.94 -11.80 -1.29
N LEU A 267 27.10 -12.45 -0.15
CA LEU A 267 27.23 -11.79 1.15
C LEU A 267 28.65 -11.25 1.32
N ARG A 268 28.80 -10.19 2.10
CA ARG A 268 30.13 -9.71 2.51
C ARG A 268 30.84 -10.74 3.37
N ASN A 269 30.07 -11.42 4.23
CA ASN A 269 30.54 -12.50 5.08
C ASN A 269 29.61 -13.71 4.88
N GLU A 270 30.14 -14.82 4.37
CA GLU A 270 29.35 -16.03 4.10
C GLU A 270 28.75 -16.65 5.38
N ALA A 271 29.35 -16.40 6.55
CA ALA A 271 28.79 -16.85 7.83
C ALA A 271 27.42 -16.22 8.12
N ASP A 272 27.14 -15.03 7.57
CA ASP A 272 25.86 -14.33 7.71
C ASP A 272 24.72 -15.06 6.99
N ARG A 273 25.00 -16.09 6.18
CA ARG A 273 23.97 -16.97 5.64
C ARG A 273 23.15 -17.63 6.75
N ASN A 274 23.73 -17.84 7.93
CA ASN A 274 23.06 -18.38 9.12
C ASN A 274 22.29 -17.32 9.93
N ASN A 275 22.22 -16.08 9.45
CA ASN A 275 21.43 -15.03 10.10
C ASN A 275 19.95 -15.46 10.25
N PRO A 276 19.30 -15.22 11.41
CA PRO A 276 17.93 -15.68 11.65
C PRO A 276 16.90 -15.17 10.63
N ILE A 277 17.03 -13.92 10.16
CA ILE A 277 16.14 -13.33 9.15
C ILE A 277 16.33 -14.08 7.83
N VAL A 278 17.57 -14.24 7.38
CA VAL A 278 17.88 -14.97 6.14
C VAL A 278 17.32 -16.39 6.21
N GLN A 279 17.54 -17.09 7.32
CA GLN A 279 17.04 -18.46 7.52
C GLN A 279 15.51 -18.54 7.54
N ASN A 280 14.84 -17.57 8.19
CA ASN A 280 13.37 -17.50 8.20
C ASN A 280 12.82 -17.38 6.76
N TYR A 281 13.33 -16.44 5.97
CA TYR A 281 12.90 -16.25 4.60
C TYR A 281 13.29 -17.43 3.68
N MET A 282 14.46 -18.05 3.89
CA MET A 282 14.84 -19.28 3.18
C MET A 282 13.83 -20.40 3.43
N LYS A 283 13.47 -20.63 4.70
CA LYS A 283 12.48 -21.65 5.09
C LYS A 283 11.09 -21.37 4.52
N GLN A 284 10.65 -20.11 4.51
CA GLN A 284 9.39 -19.73 3.88
C GLN A 284 9.39 -20.03 2.38
N ASN A 285 10.50 -19.70 1.69
CA ASN A 285 10.66 -20.02 0.26
C ASN A 285 10.64 -21.53 -0.01
N GLU A 286 11.30 -22.33 0.83
CA GLU A 286 11.29 -23.80 0.72
C GLU A 286 9.91 -24.38 0.95
N THR A 287 9.19 -23.88 1.95
CA THR A 287 7.80 -24.27 2.24
C THR A 287 6.89 -23.97 1.04
N TYR A 288 7.02 -22.78 0.46
CA TYR A 288 6.25 -22.42 -0.74
C TYR A 288 6.57 -23.36 -1.92
N ARG A 289 7.85 -23.68 -2.15
CA ARG A 289 8.26 -24.61 -3.21
C ARG A 289 7.72 -26.03 -2.99
N SER A 290 7.78 -26.54 -1.77
CA SER A 290 7.29 -27.89 -1.46
C SER A 290 5.78 -28.00 -1.65
N LEU A 291 5.01 -26.98 -1.28
CA LEU A 291 3.57 -26.89 -1.54
C LEU A 291 3.24 -26.89 -3.04
N ARG A 292 4.04 -26.18 -3.86
CA ARG A 292 3.87 -26.20 -5.32
C ARG A 292 4.16 -27.58 -5.91
N THR A 293 5.26 -28.20 -5.50
CA THR A 293 5.63 -29.55 -5.98
C THR A 293 4.59 -30.59 -5.55
N GLN A 294 4.10 -30.54 -4.31
CA GLN A 294 3.04 -31.44 -3.85
C GLN A 294 1.76 -31.26 -4.65
N THR A 295 1.29 -30.03 -4.85
CA THR A 295 0.10 -29.74 -5.67
C THR A 295 0.25 -30.30 -7.08
N ALA A 296 1.41 -30.10 -7.72
CA ALA A 296 1.70 -30.62 -9.07
C ALA A 296 1.71 -32.16 -9.15
N VAL A 297 2.20 -32.83 -8.10
CA VAL A 297 2.22 -34.30 -8.02
C VAL A 297 0.82 -34.87 -7.74
N THR A 298 0.03 -34.20 -6.89
CA THR A 298 -1.32 -34.65 -6.53
C THR A 298 -2.39 -34.31 -7.57
N ASN A 299 -2.13 -33.34 -8.45
CA ASN A 299 -3.05 -32.92 -9.50
C ASN A 299 -2.28 -32.52 -10.78
N PRO A 300 -1.91 -33.50 -11.63
CA PRO A 300 -1.09 -33.26 -12.82
C PRO A 300 -1.79 -32.39 -13.88
N GLU A 301 -3.13 -32.35 -13.93
CA GLU A 301 -3.89 -31.49 -14.85
C GLU A 301 -3.72 -29.99 -14.53
N ALA A 302 -3.57 -29.62 -13.25
CA ALA A 302 -3.32 -28.23 -12.84
C ALA A 302 -1.88 -27.75 -13.14
N ALA A 303 -0.93 -28.67 -13.28
CA ALA A 303 0.44 -28.34 -13.67
C ALA A 303 0.55 -28.03 -15.18
N GLN A 304 -0.16 -28.79 -16.01
CA GLN A 304 -0.20 -28.60 -17.48
C GLN A 304 -0.87 -27.29 -17.89
N ALA A 305 -1.87 -26.80 -17.12
CA ALA A 305 -2.49 -25.50 -17.38
C ALA A 305 -1.52 -24.31 -17.17
N ASN A 306 -0.56 -24.43 -16.25
CA ASN A 306 0.45 -23.39 -16.02
C ASN A 306 1.57 -23.40 -17.08
N GLU A 307 1.89 -24.56 -17.68
CA GLU A 307 2.87 -24.66 -18.78
C GLU A 307 2.27 -24.28 -20.14
N ALA A 308 1.01 -24.64 -20.41
CA ALA A 308 0.32 -24.27 -21.65
C ALA A 308 0.14 -22.74 -21.79
N THR A 309 0.01 -22.02 -20.67
CA THR A 309 -0.10 -20.56 -20.69
C THR A 309 1.24 -19.87 -21.02
N SER A 310 2.38 -20.54 -20.82
CA SER A 310 3.70 -20.04 -21.25
C SER A 310 4.01 -20.32 -22.71
N ASP A 311 3.49 -21.40 -23.29
CA ASP A 311 3.75 -21.77 -24.68
C ASP A 311 2.81 -21.07 -25.69
N GLU A 312 1.57 -20.74 -25.30
CA GLU A 312 0.63 -20.02 -26.20
C GLU A 312 1.03 -18.56 -26.49
N VAL A 313 1.94 -17.96 -25.71
CA VAL A 313 2.44 -16.59 -25.97
C VAL A 313 3.56 -16.58 -27.03
N GLN A 314 4.13 -17.74 -27.40
CA GLN A 314 5.22 -17.82 -28.39
C GLN A 314 4.78 -18.19 -29.82
N THR A 315 3.49 -18.45 -30.08
CA THR A 315 3.02 -18.91 -31.40
C THR A 315 1.88 -18.08 -32.01
N ALA A 316 1.84 -16.76 -31.80
CA ALA A 316 0.98 -15.89 -32.62
C ALA A 316 1.71 -15.49 -33.92
N PRO A 317 1.21 -15.87 -35.12
CA PRO A 317 1.84 -15.48 -36.38
C PRO A 317 1.53 -14.01 -36.68
N VAL A 318 2.57 -13.25 -37.04
CA VAL A 318 2.41 -11.96 -37.71
C VAL A 318 1.90 -12.23 -39.12
N THR A 319 0.59 -12.10 -39.34
CA THR A 319 0.02 -11.99 -40.70
C THR A 319 -0.27 -10.52 -40.97
N GLY A 320 0.47 -9.96 -41.92
CA GLY A 320 0.30 -8.59 -42.38
C GLY A 320 -0.99 -8.36 -43.15
N SER A 321 -1.50 -7.14 -43.03
CA SER A 321 -2.09 -6.33 -44.09
C SER A 321 -1.89 -4.87 -43.70
#